data_AF-A0A401GB28-F1
#
_entry.id   AF-A0A401GB28-F1
#
_cell.length_a   1.000
_cell.length_b   1.000
_cell.length_c   1.000
_cell.angle_alpha   90.00
_cell.angle_beta   90.00
_cell.angle_gamma   90.00
#
_symmetry.space_group_name_H-M   'P 1'
#
loop_
_entity.id
_entity.type
_entity.pdbx_description
1 polymer ?
#
loop_
_entity_poly.entity_id
_entity_poly.type
_entity_poly.pdbx_seq_one_letter_code
_entity_poly.pdbx_strand_id
1 'polypeptide(L)'
;MSCAARRRCTALQHSCRRLYSSGVAKPSRTSRKTLTETDSCGIPLQPTWSVNELLSSYPQPVITPSTLQRLHALSALIPPAEGTPEHETLTREMEEMVRLVEAVRLVDTSEVAGKEGDIPDGRIWAEGVGIDISEAAQIPVHDGEINGRQLLQHSSRVSNALYEVNSQRTK
;
A
#
# COMPACT_ATOMS: atom_id res chain seq x y z
N MET A 1 31.21 -57.27 -57.36
CA MET A 1 30.07 -56.93 -58.24
C MET A 1 29.16 -55.97 -57.49
N SER A 2 28.81 -54.84 -58.13
CA SER A 2 27.62 -53.96 -57.97
C SER A 2 26.85 -53.89 -56.65
N CYS A 3 26.29 -52.77 -56.18
CA CYS A 3 26.05 -51.45 -56.77
C CYS A 3 25.62 -50.51 -55.63
N ALA A 4 25.90 -49.22 -55.78
CA ALA A 4 25.31 -48.14 -55.00
C ALA A 4 23.81 -47.96 -55.31
N ALA A 5 23.03 -47.38 -54.40
CA ALA A 5 21.86 -46.58 -54.77
C ALA A 5 21.46 -45.57 -53.67
N ARG A 6 21.82 -44.31 -53.92
CA ARG A 6 21.14 -43.13 -53.37
C ARG A 6 19.74 -43.06 -53.97
N ARG A 7 18.75 -42.55 -53.21
CA ARG A 7 17.61 -41.84 -53.79
C ARG A 7 17.33 -40.56 -53.02
N ARG A 8 17.47 -39.45 -53.74
CA ARG A 8 16.90 -38.13 -53.45
C ARG A 8 15.53 -38.07 -54.13
N CYS A 9 14.55 -37.42 -53.51
CA CYS A 9 13.40 -36.75 -54.14
C CYS A 9 13.05 -35.60 -53.17
N THR A 10 13.47 -34.35 -53.40
CA THR A 10 12.94 -33.28 -54.27
C THR A 10 11.47 -32.92 -54.07
N ALA A 11 11.31 -31.76 -53.40
CA ALA A 11 10.44 -30.62 -53.73
C ALA A 11 8.92 -30.81 -53.86
N LEU A 12 8.16 -30.06 -53.06
CA LEU A 12 7.20 -29.12 -53.62
C LEU A 12 6.97 -27.92 -52.68
N GLN A 13 7.02 -26.76 -53.29
CA GLN A 13 6.84 -25.43 -52.71
C GLN A 13 5.36 -25.16 -52.49
N HIS A 14 4.99 -24.61 -51.34
CA HIS A 14 3.81 -23.74 -51.25
C HIS A 14 4.17 -22.48 -50.47
N SER A 15 4.30 -21.41 -51.25
CA SER A 15 4.28 -20.02 -50.82
C SER A 15 2.95 -19.70 -50.14
N CYS A 16 2.99 -19.10 -48.96
CA CYS A 16 2.05 -18.04 -48.63
C CYS A 16 2.65 -17.09 -47.59
N ARG A 17 3.10 -15.93 -48.08
CA ARG A 17 3.31 -14.72 -47.28
C ARG A 17 2.03 -14.38 -46.50
N ARG A 18 2.15 -14.13 -45.20
CA ARG A 18 1.46 -13.02 -44.54
C ARG A 18 2.40 -12.40 -43.51
N LEU A 19 2.85 -11.21 -43.90
CA LEU A 19 3.45 -10.19 -43.06
C LEU A 19 2.40 -9.79 -42.01
N TYR A 20 2.71 -9.97 -40.73
CA TYR A 20 2.26 -9.07 -39.67
C TYR A 20 3.35 -9.03 -38.61
N SER A 21 4.34 -8.17 -38.86
CA SER A 21 5.19 -7.62 -37.82
C SER A 21 4.37 -6.58 -37.05
N SER A 22 3.63 -7.00 -36.03
CA SER A 22 3.25 -6.10 -34.94
C SER A 22 4.31 -6.22 -33.86
N GLY A 23 5.47 -5.63 -34.16
CA GLY A 23 6.45 -5.29 -33.14
C GLY A 23 5.83 -4.23 -32.23
N VAL A 24 5.24 -4.66 -31.12
CA VAL A 24 5.16 -3.79 -29.96
C VAL A 24 6.51 -3.94 -29.27
N ALA A 25 7.47 -3.16 -29.76
CA ALA A 25 8.69 -2.90 -29.03
C ALA A 25 8.26 -2.29 -27.69
N LYS A 26 8.23 -3.11 -26.64
CA LYS A 26 8.24 -2.57 -25.28
C LYS A 26 9.47 -1.67 -25.22
N PRO A 27 9.36 -0.39 -24.86
CA PRO A 27 10.54 0.38 -24.55
C PRO A 27 11.16 -0.28 -23.32
N SER A 28 12.14 -1.15 -23.56
CA SER A 28 13.13 -1.47 -22.54
C SER A 28 13.79 -0.15 -22.22
N ARG A 29 13.35 0.49 -21.12
CA ARG A 29 14.15 1.50 -20.43
C ARG A 29 15.35 0.78 -19.82
N THR A 30 16.24 0.27 -20.66
CA THR A 30 17.67 0.31 -20.33
C THR A 30 18.05 1.79 -20.35
N SER A 31 17.69 2.49 -19.27
CA SER A 31 18.43 3.67 -18.85
C SER A 31 19.85 3.18 -18.65
N ARG A 32 20.66 3.34 -19.68
CA ARG A 32 22.10 3.17 -19.60
C ARG A 32 22.53 4.26 -18.63
N LYS A 33 22.66 3.91 -17.34
CA LYS A 33 23.09 4.84 -16.30
C LYS A 33 24.45 5.36 -16.74
N THR A 34 24.50 6.61 -17.20
CA THR A 34 25.74 7.36 -17.22
C THR A 34 26.28 7.31 -15.80
N LEU A 35 27.42 6.66 -15.61
CA LEU A 35 28.11 6.63 -14.32
C LEU A 35 28.30 8.09 -13.90
N THR A 36 27.58 8.49 -12.85
CA THR A 36 27.68 9.83 -12.30
C THR A 36 29.12 10.01 -11.83
N GLU A 37 29.78 11.10 -12.22
CA GLU A 37 31.14 11.38 -11.77
C GLU A 37 31.13 11.43 -10.24
N THR A 38 32.00 10.64 -9.62
CA THR A 38 32.10 10.48 -8.17
C THR A 38 33.51 10.89 -7.71
N ASP A 39 33.62 11.36 -6.47
CA ASP A 39 34.91 11.66 -5.85
C ASP A 39 35.66 10.38 -5.45
N SER A 40 36.85 10.54 -4.86
CA SER A 40 37.64 9.41 -4.34
C SER A 40 36.93 8.60 -3.23
N CYS A 41 35.86 9.14 -2.65
CA CYS A 41 35.04 8.53 -1.60
C CYS A 41 33.74 7.93 -2.15
N GLY A 42 33.48 8.00 -3.46
CA GLY A 42 32.26 7.50 -4.09
C GLY A 42 31.05 8.43 -3.98
N ILE A 43 31.24 9.69 -3.58
CA ILE A 43 30.18 10.69 -3.49
C ILE A 43 29.99 11.35 -4.86
N PRO A 44 28.75 11.46 -5.38
CA PRO A 44 28.53 12.07 -6.68
C PRO A 44 28.89 13.55 -6.68
N LEU A 45 29.69 13.98 -7.66
CA LEU A 45 30.11 15.37 -7.88
C LEU A 45 28.97 16.27 -8.40
N GLN A 46 27.93 15.64 -8.93
CA GLN A 46 26.71 16.29 -9.41
C GLN A 46 25.52 15.87 -8.53
N PRO A 47 24.61 16.79 -8.19
CA PRO A 47 23.39 16.43 -7.46
C PRO A 47 22.56 15.46 -8.32
N THR A 48 22.23 14.29 -7.77
CA THR A 48 21.61 13.21 -8.54
C THR A 48 20.11 13.41 -8.73
N TRP A 49 19.36 13.75 -7.69
CA TRP A 49 17.98 14.23 -7.72
C TRP A 49 17.61 14.59 -6.29
N SER A 50 16.69 15.53 -6.10
CA SER A 50 16.16 15.79 -4.75
C SER A 50 14.84 15.06 -4.54
N VAL A 51 14.66 14.49 -3.36
CA VAL A 51 13.38 13.86 -2.97
C VAL A 51 12.25 14.88 -3.02
N ASN A 52 12.52 16.13 -2.63
CA ASN A 52 11.55 17.21 -2.69
C ASN A 52 11.10 17.51 -4.12
N GLU A 53 12.03 17.54 -5.08
CA GLU A 53 11.71 17.71 -6.51
C GLU A 53 10.87 16.54 -7.03
N LEU A 54 11.22 15.30 -6.66
CA LEU A 54 10.43 14.13 -7.02
C LEU A 54 9.00 14.22 -6.45
N LEU A 55 8.86 14.51 -5.16
CA LEU A 55 7.56 14.62 -4.49
C LEU A 55 6.74 15.81 -5.02
N SER A 56 7.42 16.90 -5.41
CA SER A 56 6.79 18.10 -5.99
C SER A 56 6.14 17.85 -7.36
N SER A 57 6.51 16.77 -8.04
CA SER A 57 5.94 16.42 -9.34
C SER A 57 4.57 15.75 -9.26
N TYR A 58 4.19 15.21 -8.09
CA TYR A 58 2.91 14.54 -7.91
C TYR A 58 1.78 15.55 -7.72
N PRO A 59 0.56 15.27 -8.23
CA PRO A 59 -0.58 16.16 -8.07
C PRO A 59 -0.91 16.34 -6.58
N GLN A 60 -1.25 17.58 -6.19
CA GLN A 60 -1.74 17.84 -4.83
C GLN A 60 -3.20 17.38 -4.73
N PRO A 61 -3.52 16.46 -3.80
CA PRO A 61 -4.91 16.07 -3.54
C PRO A 61 -5.65 17.25 -2.90
N VAL A 62 -6.93 17.39 -3.21
CA VAL A 62 -7.78 18.45 -2.65
C VAL A 62 -8.77 17.82 -1.67
N ILE A 63 -8.73 18.24 -0.41
CA ILE A 63 -9.65 17.78 0.63
C ILE A 63 -10.76 18.82 0.80
N THR A 64 -12.02 18.42 0.58
CA THR A 64 -13.14 19.32 0.82
C THR A 64 -13.35 19.55 2.33
N PRO A 65 -13.85 20.73 2.75
CA PRO A 65 -14.16 20.99 4.16
C PRO A 65 -15.09 19.94 4.77
N SER A 66 -16.09 19.49 4.00
CA SER A 66 -17.00 18.40 4.38
C SER A 66 -16.30 17.07 4.63
N THR A 67 -15.23 16.77 3.89
CA THR A 67 -14.42 15.57 4.09
C THR A 67 -13.61 15.67 5.36
N LEU A 68 -13.00 16.82 5.62
CA LEU A 68 -12.27 17.06 6.86
C LEU A 68 -13.18 16.95 8.09
N GLN A 69 -14.37 17.55 8.03
CA GLN A 69 -15.38 17.41 9.08
C GLN A 69 -15.77 15.94 9.32
N ARG A 70 -15.96 15.18 8.25
CA ARG A 70 -16.29 13.75 8.33
C ARG A 70 -15.15 12.95 8.97
N LEU A 71 -13.90 13.22 8.63
CA LEU A 71 -12.73 12.56 9.22
C LEU A 71 -12.63 12.82 10.73
N HIS A 72 -12.87 14.05 11.16
CA HIS A 72 -12.95 14.38 12.58
C HIS A 72 -14.07 13.62 13.28
N ALA A 73 -15.27 13.57 12.69
CA ALA A 73 -16.39 12.83 13.26
C ALA A 73 -16.08 11.33 13.42
N LEU A 74 -15.46 10.70 12.41
CA LEU A 74 -15.05 9.29 12.46
C LEU A 74 -13.95 9.02 13.50
N SER A 75 -13.11 10.02 13.74
CA SER A 75 -12.02 9.94 14.72
C SER A 75 -12.47 10.37 16.12
N ALA A 76 -13.77 10.64 16.32
CA ALA A 76 -14.34 11.19 17.55
C ALA A 76 -13.65 12.48 18.03
N LEU A 77 -13.17 13.29 17.08
CA LEU A 77 -12.55 14.60 17.32
C LEU A 77 -13.53 15.73 17.05
N ILE A 78 -13.32 16.86 17.73
CA ILE A 78 -14.03 18.11 17.45
C ILE A 78 -13.34 18.79 16.26
N PRO A 79 -14.04 19.08 15.15
CA PRO A 79 -13.44 19.77 14.01
C PRO A 79 -13.23 21.26 14.32
N PRO A 80 -12.15 21.88 13.81
CA PRO A 80 -12.03 23.34 13.82
C PRO A 80 -13.12 23.97 12.94
N ALA A 81 -13.52 25.20 13.24
CA ALA A 81 -14.52 25.89 12.44
C ALA A 81 -13.98 26.21 11.03
N GLU A 82 -14.84 26.11 10.03
CA GLU A 82 -14.44 26.43 8.65
C GLU A 82 -14.00 27.89 8.52
N GLY A 83 -12.93 28.13 7.73
CA GLY A 83 -12.35 29.46 7.53
C GLY A 83 -11.49 29.96 8.69
N THR A 84 -11.23 29.13 9.70
CA THR A 84 -10.22 29.42 10.73
C THR A 84 -8.81 29.08 10.23
N PRO A 85 -7.76 29.77 10.71
CA PRO A 85 -6.39 29.46 10.32
C PRO A 85 -5.98 28.04 10.74
N GLU A 86 -6.57 27.52 11.82
CA GLU A 86 -6.39 26.13 12.25
C GLU A 86 -6.96 25.15 11.22
N HIS A 87 -8.16 25.43 10.68
CA HIS A 87 -8.76 24.61 9.63
C HIS A 87 -7.91 24.61 8.35
N GLU A 88 -7.42 25.76 7.92
CA GLU A 88 -6.57 25.87 6.72
C GLU A 88 -5.24 25.13 6.89
N THR A 89 -4.60 25.30 8.05
CA THR A 89 -3.34 24.62 8.38
C THR A 89 -3.52 23.11 8.34
N LEU A 90 -4.57 22.61 9.01
CA LEU A 90 -4.85 21.18 9.08
C LEU A 90 -5.22 20.60 7.70
N THR A 91 -5.97 21.35 6.89
CA THR A 91 -6.30 20.94 5.53
C THR A 91 -5.02 20.76 4.71
N ARG A 92 -4.12 21.75 4.75
CA ARG A 92 -2.84 21.69 4.02
C ARG A 92 -1.98 20.51 4.47
N GLU A 93 -1.85 20.29 5.78
CA GLU A 93 -1.08 19.16 6.32
C GLU A 93 -1.66 17.82 5.88
N MET A 94 -2.99 17.69 5.87
CA MET A 94 -3.65 16.49 5.41
C MET A 94 -3.46 16.23 3.92
N GLU A 95 -3.52 17.27 3.09
CA GLU A 95 -3.25 17.17 1.65
C GLU A 95 -1.80 16.76 1.38
N GLU A 96 -0.84 17.30 2.12
CA GLU A 96 0.58 16.93 2.00
C GLU A 96 0.82 15.47 2.39
N MET A 97 0.19 14.99 3.47
CA MET A 97 0.27 13.59 3.87
C MET A 97 -0.34 12.66 2.80
N VAL A 98 -1.50 13.01 2.24
CA VAL A 98 -2.13 12.19 1.19
C VAL A 98 -1.27 12.17 -0.06
N ARG A 99 -0.64 13.29 -0.44
CA ARG A 99 0.28 13.37 -1.58
C ARG A 99 1.42 12.37 -1.47
N LEU A 100 1.98 12.19 -0.27
CA LEU A 100 3.04 11.22 -0.04
C LEU A 100 2.55 9.78 -0.24
N VAL A 101 1.34 9.46 0.22
CA VAL A 101 0.75 8.12 0.07
C VAL A 101 0.38 7.81 -1.38
N GLU A 102 -0.07 8.80 -2.14
CA GLU A 102 -0.37 8.65 -3.57
C GLU A 102 0.88 8.28 -4.39
N ALA A 103 2.07 8.76 -4.00
CA ALA A 103 3.31 8.37 -4.65
C ALA A 103 3.59 6.86 -4.58
N VAL A 104 3.18 6.20 -3.47
CA VAL A 104 3.34 4.75 -3.29
C VAL A 104 2.43 3.97 -4.25
N ARG A 105 1.27 4.53 -4.61
CA ARG A 105 0.32 3.88 -5.53
C ARG A 105 0.85 3.79 -6.96
N LEU A 106 1.84 4.61 -7.31
CA LEU A 106 2.44 4.64 -8.65
C LEU A 106 3.59 3.63 -8.81
N VAL A 107 3.99 2.95 -7.73
CA VAL A 107 5.01 1.91 -7.77
C VAL A 107 4.41 0.64 -8.36
N ASP A 108 5.12 0.01 -9.29
CA ASP A 108 4.73 -1.29 -9.82
C ASP A 108 4.95 -2.38 -8.77
N THR A 109 3.86 -2.96 -8.29
CA THR A 109 3.85 -4.04 -7.29
C THR A 109 3.59 -5.41 -7.91
N SER A 110 3.59 -5.52 -9.24
CA SER A 110 3.25 -6.77 -9.94
C SER A 110 4.19 -7.95 -9.63
N GLU A 111 5.41 -7.68 -9.17
CA GLU A 111 6.39 -8.71 -8.75
C GLU A 111 6.20 -9.15 -7.28
N VAL A 112 5.55 -8.33 -6.45
CA VAL A 112 5.37 -8.55 -5.00
C VAL A 112 3.95 -9.02 -4.67
N ALA A 113 2.97 -8.68 -5.51
CA ALA A 113 1.72 -9.40 -5.55
C ALA A 113 2.07 -10.85 -5.92
N GLY A 114 2.01 -11.76 -4.95
CA GLY A 114 2.17 -13.19 -5.24
C GLY A 114 1.10 -13.64 -6.24
N LYS A 115 1.09 -14.93 -6.60
CA LYS A 115 0.04 -15.48 -7.48
C LYS A 115 -1.33 -15.05 -6.95
N GLU A 116 -2.29 -14.80 -7.83
CA GLU A 116 -3.66 -14.42 -7.47
C GLU A 116 -4.18 -15.26 -6.27
N GLY A 117 -4.21 -14.67 -5.06
CA GLY A 117 -4.53 -15.35 -3.79
C GLY A 117 -3.40 -15.49 -2.75
N ASP A 118 -2.17 -15.10 -3.06
CA ASP A 118 -1.03 -15.06 -2.13
C ASP A 118 -0.90 -13.66 -1.54
N ILE A 119 -0.91 -13.57 -0.21
CA ILE A 119 -1.39 -12.35 0.42
C ILE A 119 -0.30 -11.73 1.29
N PRO A 120 0.23 -10.55 0.91
CA PRO A 120 1.31 -9.84 1.61
C PRO A 120 0.84 -9.16 2.93
N ASP A 121 -0.32 -9.56 3.45
CA ASP A 121 -1.04 -8.96 4.58
C ASP A 121 -0.90 -9.86 5.83
N GLY A 122 -0.59 -9.27 6.99
CA GLY A 122 -0.40 -9.98 8.27
C GLY A 122 -1.65 -10.64 8.86
N ARG A 123 -2.79 -10.54 8.17
CA ARG A 123 -4.01 -11.31 8.47
C ARG A 123 -4.05 -12.65 7.76
N ILE A 124 -3.04 -12.95 6.96
CA ILE A 124 -3.09 -14.04 6.01
C ILE A 124 -2.11 -15.08 6.46
N TRP A 125 -2.70 -16.22 6.74
CA TRP A 125 -1.99 -17.41 7.14
C TRP A 125 -1.79 -18.26 5.88
N ALA A 126 -0.60 -18.82 5.73
CA ALA A 126 -0.31 -19.71 4.61
C ALA A 126 -1.28 -20.91 4.60
N GLU A 127 -1.50 -21.52 3.44
CA GLU A 127 -2.33 -22.74 3.34
C GLU A 127 -1.89 -23.78 4.37
N GLY A 128 -2.83 -24.19 5.24
CA GLY A 128 -2.59 -25.17 6.31
C GLY A 128 -2.28 -24.56 7.69
N VAL A 129 -2.34 -23.24 7.84
CA VAL A 129 -2.15 -22.57 9.13
C VAL A 129 -3.43 -21.81 9.51
N GLY A 130 -3.96 -22.05 10.71
CA GLY A 130 -5.13 -21.37 11.26
C GLY A 130 -5.07 -21.32 12.78
N ILE A 131 -5.94 -20.53 13.41
CA ILE A 131 -6.07 -20.49 14.87
C ILE A 131 -7.01 -21.63 15.29
N ASP A 132 -6.52 -22.58 16.10
CA ASP A 132 -7.37 -23.62 16.69
C ASP A 132 -8.23 -23.00 17.81
N ILE A 133 -9.52 -22.80 17.50
CA ILE A 133 -10.49 -22.20 18.43
C ILE A 133 -10.91 -23.23 19.51
N SER A 134 -10.62 -24.52 19.32
CA SER A 134 -11.06 -25.58 20.24
C SER A 134 -10.20 -25.68 21.52
N GLU A 135 -8.93 -25.27 21.47
CA GLU A 135 -8.08 -25.13 22.67
C GLU A 135 -8.33 -23.83 23.44
N ALA A 136 -8.85 -22.78 22.78
CA ALA A 136 -9.15 -21.49 23.41
C ALA A 136 -10.34 -21.54 24.39
N ALA A 137 -11.11 -22.64 24.42
CA ALA A 137 -12.14 -22.86 25.43
C ALA A 137 -11.55 -23.22 26.82
N GLN A 138 -10.26 -23.53 26.89
CA GLN A 138 -9.51 -23.67 28.13
C GLN A 138 -8.71 -22.39 28.39
N ILE A 139 -9.38 -21.25 28.52
CA ILE A 139 -8.73 -20.10 29.14
C ILE A 139 -8.42 -20.55 30.57
N PRO A 140 -7.14 -20.70 30.98
CA PRO A 140 -6.85 -20.96 32.37
C PRO A 140 -7.38 -19.77 33.15
N VAL A 141 -8.37 -20.02 34.03
CA VAL A 141 -8.87 -19.03 34.98
C VAL A 141 -7.65 -18.48 35.70
N HIS A 142 -7.25 -17.26 35.36
CA HIS A 142 -6.05 -16.67 35.93
C HIS A 142 -6.45 -16.26 37.34
N ASP A 143 -5.84 -16.87 38.36
CA ASP A 143 -5.99 -16.49 39.76
C ASP A 143 -5.53 -15.03 39.93
N GLY A 144 -6.46 -14.09 39.77
CA GLY A 144 -6.17 -12.65 39.65
C GLY A 144 -7.10 -11.85 38.73
N GLU A 145 -8.11 -12.48 38.11
CA GLU A 145 -9.10 -11.80 37.26
C GLU A 145 -9.70 -10.56 37.97
N ILE A 146 -9.40 -9.39 37.39
CA ILE A 146 -9.92 -8.09 37.83
C ILE A 146 -11.44 -8.12 37.63
N ASN A 147 -12.18 -8.21 38.73
CA ASN A 147 -13.61 -8.48 38.68
C ASN A 147 -14.44 -7.26 39.10
N GLY A 148 -15.55 -7.06 38.38
CA GLY A 148 -16.60 -6.10 38.73
C GLY A 148 -16.09 -4.69 39.01
N ARG A 149 -16.22 -4.24 40.27
CA ARG A 149 -15.88 -2.87 40.70
C ARG A 149 -14.41 -2.51 40.52
N GLN A 150 -13.50 -3.49 40.46
CA GLN A 150 -12.08 -3.23 40.23
C GLN A 150 -11.84 -2.66 38.81
N LEU A 151 -12.71 -2.96 37.84
CA LEU A 151 -12.67 -2.38 36.49
C LEU A 151 -12.96 -0.87 36.48
N LEU A 152 -13.55 -0.36 37.57
CA LEU A 152 -13.94 1.05 37.70
C LEU A 152 -12.84 1.91 38.36
N GLN A 153 -11.71 1.29 38.76
CA GLN A 153 -10.66 2.00 39.49
C GLN A 153 -10.03 3.14 38.67
N HIS A 154 -9.97 2.99 37.34
CA HIS A 154 -9.38 3.97 36.44
C HIS A 154 -10.40 4.87 35.74
N SER A 155 -11.70 4.69 35.98
CA SER A 155 -12.71 5.58 35.40
C SER A 155 -12.74 6.94 36.09
N SER A 156 -12.80 8.00 35.28
CA SER A 156 -12.94 9.37 35.76
C SER A 156 -14.33 9.65 36.35
N ARG A 157 -15.37 8.92 35.90
CA ARG A 157 -16.75 9.06 36.36
C ARG A 157 -17.43 7.71 36.50
N VAL A 158 -18.02 7.48 37.66
CA VAL A 158 -18.72 6.25 38.02
C VAL A 158 -19.98 6.62 38.79
N SER A 159 -21.11 6.06 38.40
CA SER A 159 -22.38 6.19 39.11
C SER A 159 -23.07 4.83 39.19
N ASN A 160 -23.59 4.46 40.36
CA ASN A 160 -24.28 3.18 40.59
C ASN A 160 -23.48 1.94 40.12
N ALA A 161 -22.15 1.94 40.33
CA ALA A 161 -21.24 0.87 39.88
C ALA A 161 -21.21 0.65 38.36
N LEU A 162 -21.50 1.69 37.58
CA LEU A 162 -21.41 1.72 36.12
C LEU A 162 -20.61 2.94 35.65
N TYR A 163 -20.02 2.85 34.46
CA TYR A 163 -19.39 3.99 33.80
C TYR A 163 -20.44 5.06 33.46
N GLU A 164 -20.15 6.30 33.83
CA GLU A 164 -21.02 7.42 33.51
C GLU A 164 -20.49 8.15 32.28
N VAL A 165 -21.32 8.27 31.24
CA VAL A 165 -21.00 8.98 30.00
C VAL A 165 -22.03 10.07 29.77
N ASN A 166 -21.58 11.29 29.46
CA ASN A 166 -22.47 12.40 29.14
C ASN A 166 -23.11 12.13 27.77
N SER A 167 -24.40 11.77 27.74
CA SER A 167 -25.14 11.61 26.50
C SER A 167 -25.68 12.96 26.02
N GLN A 168 -24.82 13.81 25.46
CA GLN A 168 -25.29 14.94 24.66
C GLN A 168 -25.54 14.48 23.23
N ARG A 169 -26.82 14.36 22.85
CA ARG A 169 -27.21 14.18 21.45
C ARG A 169 -27.21 15.56 20.78
N THR A 170 -26.22 15.81 19.93
CA THR A 170 -26.24 16.91 18.96
C THR A 170 -27.34 16.63 17.92
N LYS A 171 -28.27 17.58 17.77
CA LYS A 171 -29.32 17.56 16.74
C LYS A 171 -28.82 18.17 15.44
#